data_AF-A0A8S3RPY1-F1
#
_entry.id   AF-A0A8S3RPY1-F1
#
_cell.length_a   1.000
_cell.length_b   1.000
_cell.length_c   1.000
_cell.angle_alpha   90.00
_cell.angle_beta   90.00
_cell.angle_gamma   90.00
#
_symmetry.space_group_name_H-M   'P 1'
#
loop_
_entity.id
_entity.type
_entity.pdbx_description
1 polymer ?
#
loop_
_entity_poly.entity_id
_entity_poly.type
_entity_poly.pdbx_seq_one_letter_code
_entity_poly.pdbx_strand_id
1 'polypeptide(L)'
;MRQYMSGRSTSFFTKTAEILEMYNLPFFLELCEKKYSKIEWKKRTKSAINGHWTNKLRLECEEKSTLQNLTISNLTIGVTHPVWATVSSSVSDIRKAITKSRMLTGTYLLQAHRHRFNQAEVDPICPNCRTENEDLCHVLTTCPLYMNIRIALYTPIKNFIVSIISESTWATHFSNREAICTLIVDCQSFANLNIIPNNPEILGKIENMSRIYCYEIHKKRLSAEI
;
A
#
# COMPACT_ATOMS: atom_id res chain seq x y z
N MET A 1 -20.60 0.97 21.47
CA MET A 1 -21.68 0.39 20.65
C MET A 1 -22.83 1.39 20.63
N ARG A 2 -22.98 2.23 19.59
CA ARG A 2 -24.09 3.21 19.53
C ARG A 2 -25.16 2.68 18.59
N GLN A 3 -26.29 2.27 19.18
CA GLN A 3 -27.53 1.95 18.46
C GLN A 3 -28.02 3.22 17.75
N TYR A 4 -28.18 3.13 16.43
CA TYR A 4 -28.81 4.17 15.63
C TYR A 4 -30.29 4.26 16.01
N MET A 5 -30.64 5.32 16.73
CA MET A 5 -32.01 5.67 17.06
C MET A 5 -32.76 6.08 15.80
N SER A 6 -33.71 5.25 15.40
CA SER A 6 -34.81 5.59 14.50
C SER A 6 -35.74 6.60 15.17
N GLY A 7 -36.03 7.73 14.51
CA GLY A 7 -37.34 8.40 14.70
C GLY A 7 -37.39 9.85 15.15
N ARG A 8 -36.40 10.72 14.91
CA ARG A 8 -36.62 12.18 15.00
C ARG A 8 -36.02 12.93 13.82
N SER A 9 -36.79 13.87 13.28
CA SER A 9 -36.28 14.93 12.41
C SER A 9 -35.30 15.78 13.21
N THR A 10 -34.02 15.38 13.25
CA THR A 10 -32.97 16.18 13.88
C THR A 10 -32.92 17.53 13.18
N SER A 11 -33.06 18.61 13.96
CA SER A 11 -33.10 19.97 13.44
C SER A 11 -31.86 20.22 12.56
N PHE A 12 -31.99 21.05 11.53
CA PHE A 12 -30.86 21.42 10.67
C PHE A 12 -29.66 21.90 11.49
N PHE A 13 -29.91 22.71 12.53
CA PHE A 13 -28.89 23.20 13.44
C PHE A 13 -28.14 22.09 14.18
N THR A 14 -28.85 21.07 14.67
CA THR A 14 -28.24 19.92 15.34
C THR A 14 -27.31 19.17 14.39
N LYS A 15 -27.75 18.89 13.16
CA LYS A 15 -26.90 18.22 12.16
C LYS A 15 -25.69 19.05 11.76
N THR A 16 -25.86 20.37 11.62
CA THR A 16 -24.74 21.27 11.32
C THR A 16 -23.72 21.27 12.46
N ALA A 17 -24.17 21.35 13.71
CA ALA A 17 -23.29 21.29 14.87
C ALA A 17 -22.51 19.96 14.92
N GLU A 18 -23.18 18.82 14.73
CA GLU A 18 -22.55 17.49 14.68
C GLU A 18 -21.48 17.39 13.57
N ILE A 19 -21.74 17.97 12.39
CA ILE A 19 -20.77 17.99 11.28
C ILE A 19 -19.58 18.88 11.62
N LEU A 20 -19.82 20.08 12.16
CA LEU A 20 -18.74 20.98 12.56
C LEU A 20 -17.85 20.31 13.63
N GLU A 21 -18.46 19.66 14.61
CA GLU A 21 -17.77 18.90 15.66
C GLU A 21 -16.96 17.72 15.08
N MET A 22 -17.57 16.89 14.22
CA MET A 22 -16.91 15.73 13.59
C MET A 22 -15.61 16.09 12.87
N TYR A 23 -15.60 17.24 12.20
CA TYR A 23 -14.44 17.74 11.44
C TYR A 23 -13.57 18.72 12.22
N ASN A 24 -13.85 18.93 13.52
CA ASN A 24 -13.16 19.91 14.36
C ASN A 24 -13.10 21.32 13.71
N LEU A 25 -14.24 21.75 13.16
CA LEU A 25 -14.44 23.06 12.56
C LEU A 25 -15.00 24.05 13.61
N PRO A 26 -14.75 25.36 13.45
CA PRO A 26 -15.33 26.38 14.33
C PRO A 26 -16.83 26.24 14.48
N PHE A 27 -17.34 26.43 15.69
CA PHE A 27 -18.77 26.47 15.94
C PHE A 27 -19.43 27.63 15.20
N PHE A 28 -20.73 27.51 14.92
CA PHE A 28 -21.47 28.50 14.14
C PHE A 28 -21.32 29.95 14.66
N LEU A 29 -21.30 30.15 15.98
CA LEU A 29 -21.12 31.48 16.58
C LEU A 29 -19.74 32.08 16.25
N GLU A 30 -18.68 31.28 16.31
CA GLU A 30 -17.32 31.72 15.94
C GLU A 30 -17.24 32.08 14.45
N LEU A 31 -17.99 31.37 13.60
CA LEU A 31 -18.09 31.70 12.16
C LEU A 31 -18.82 33.02 11.90
N CYS A 32 -19.78 33.40 12.76
CA CYS A 32 -20.46 34.69 12.68
C CYS A 32 -19.56 35.84 13.13
N GLU A 33 -18.75 35.62 14.17
CA GLU A 33 -17.81 36.62 14.70
C GLU A 33 -16.62 36.84 13.78
N LYS A 34 -16.08 35.77 13.19
CA LYS A 34 -14.92 35.80 12.31
C LYS A 34 -15.33 35.81 10.84
N LYS A 35 -15.05 36.92 10.15
CA LYS A 35 -15.34 37.07 8.71
C LYS A 35 -14.36 36.27 7.86
N TYR A 36 -14.65 34.99 7.62
CA TYR A 36 -13.94 34.20 6.61
C TYR A 36 -14.37 34.59 5.21
N SER A 37 -13.42 34.72 4.27
CA SER A 37 -13.78 34.75 2.86
C SER A 37 -14.33 33.38 2.42
N LYS A 38 -15.22 33.36 1.41
CA LYS A 38 -15.76 32.12 0.84
C LYS A 38 -14.65 31.14 0.43
N ILE A 39 -13.55 31.65 -0.12
CA ILE A 39 -12.40 30.85 -0.59
C ILE A 39 -11.66 30.23 0.59
N GLU A 40 -11.36 31.03 1.62
CA GLU A 40 -10.68 30.57 2.83
C GLU A 40 -11.52 29.53 3.57
N TRP A 41 -12.82 29.77 3.73
CA TRP A 41 -13.74 28.83 4.36
C TRP A 41 -13.80 27.50 3.61
N LYS A 42 -13.90 27.54 2.28
CA LYS A 42 -13.89 26.34 1.44
C LYS A 42 -12.57 25.58 1.57
N LYS A 43 -11.44 26.27 1.59
CA LYS A 43 -10.11 25.66 1.78
C LYS A 43 -10.01 24.98 3.14
N ARG A 44 -10.42 25.67 4.22
CA ARG A 44 -10.41 25.15 5.59
C ARG A 44 -11.31 23.93 5.73
N THR A 45 -12.55 24.03 5.26
CA THR A 45 -13.53 22.93 5.30
C THR A 45 -13.00 21.71 4.55
N LYS A 46 -12.48 21.89 3.33
CA LYS A 46 -11.88 20.79 2.55
C LYS A 46 -10.70 20.14 3.27
N SER A 47 -9.82 20.96 3.86
CA SER A 47 -8.67 20.46 4.63
C SER A 47 -9.10 19.65 5.85
N ALA A 48 -10.09 20.13 6.60
CA ALA A 48 -10.62 19.44 7.78
C ALA A 48 -11.27 18.10 7.43
N ILE A 49 -12.12 18.09 6.39
CA ILE A 49 -12.76 16.86 5.89
C ILE A 49 -11.70 15.86 5.43
N ASN A 50 -10.76 16.28 4.58
CA ASN A 50 -9.71 15.40 4.09
C ASN A 50 -8.82 14.88 5.22
N GLY A 51 -8.49 15.72 6.21
CA GLY A 51 -7.70 15.35 7.38
C GLY A 51 -8.41 14.29 8.22
N HIS A 52 -9.70 14.49 8.53
CA HIS A 52 -10.51 13.52 9.26
C HIS A 52 -10.54 12.16 8.56
N TRP A 53 -10.90 12.13 7.27
CA TRP A 53 -11.01 10.87 6.53
C TRP A 53 -9.66 10.21 6.27
N THR A 54 -8.58 10.98 6.11
CA THR A 54 -7.22 10.43 6.01
C THR A 54 -6.81 9.77 7.33
N ASN A 55 -7.04 10.43 8.47
CA ASN A 55 -6.75 9.85 9.77
C ASN A 55 -7.56 8.58 10.02
N LYS A 56 -8.87 8.63 9.74
CA LYS A 56 -9.75 7.47 9.87
C LYS A 56 -9.29 6.30 9.00
N LEU A 57 -8.95 6.55 7.73
CA LEU A 57 -8.41 5.53 6.84
C LEU A 57 -7.13 4.89 7.39
N ARG A 58 -6.20 5.70 7.93
CA ARG A 58 -4.95 5.18 8.50
C ARG A 58 -5.21 4.28 9.71
N LEU A 59 -6.06 4.72 10.64
CA LEU A 59 -6.46 3.91 11.79
C LEU A 59 -7.10 2.57 11.37
N GLU A 60 -8.04 2.61 10.41
CA GLU A 60 -8.65 1.39 9.86
C GLU A 60 -7.64 0.48 9.15
N CYS A 61 -6.56 1.04 8.59
CA CYS A 61 -5.48 0.27 8.00
C CYS A 61 -4.56 -0.36 9.06
N GLU A 62 -4.24 0.35 10.14
CA GLU A 62 -3.39 -0.12 11.24
C GLU A 62 -4.00 -1.32 11.95
N GLU A 63 -5.33 -1.37 12.05
CA GLU A 63 -6.07 -2.51 12.63
C GLU A 63 -6.00 -3.79 11.77
N LYS A 64 -5.59 -3.70 10.50
CA LYS A 64 -5.62 -4.81 9.55
C LYS A 64 -4.22 -5.41 9.35
N SER A 65 -3.98 -6.57 9.95
CA SER A 65 -2.73 -7.32 9.78
C SER A 65 -2.38 -7.67 8.32
N THR A 66 -3.38 -7.76 7.44
CA THR A 66 -3.14 -8.02 6.00
C THR A 66 -2.46 -6.85 5.29
N LEU A 67 -2.53 -5.64 5.85
CA LEU A 67 -1.94 -4.42 5.29
C LEU A 67 -0.53 -4.15 5.86
N GLN A 68 0.11 -5.12 6.51
CA GLN A 68 1.45 -4.97 7.09
C GLN A 68 2.54 -4.52 6.10
N ASN A 69 2.35 -4.77 4.80
CA ASN A 69 3.31 -4.38 3.76
C ASN A 69 3.05 -2.97 3.20
N LEU A 70 1.94 -2.33 3.57
CA LEU A 70 1.55 -1.02 3.08
C LEU A 70 2.10 0.07 4.00
N THR A 71 2.77 1.07 3.42
CA THR A 71 3.24 2.25 4.15
C THR A 71 2.08 3.18 4.47
N ILE A 72 1.43 2.94 5.63
CA ILE A 72 0.21 3.64 6.06
C ILE A 72 0.42 5.16 6.20
N SER A 73 1.62 5.59 6.61
CA SER A 73 1.93 7.00 6.82
C SER A 73 1.78 7.87 5.57
N ASN A 74 1.83 7.27 4.37
CA ASN A 74 1.73 7.96 3.09
C ASN A 74 0.31 7.97 2.51
N LEU A 75 -0.62 7.24 3.12
CA LEU A 75 -2.01 7.21 2.67
C LEU A 75 -2.65 8.57 2.89
N THR A 76 -3.22 9.13 1.83
CA THR A 76 -3.91 10.43 1.85
C THR A 76 -5.15 10.33 0.99
N ILE A 77 -6.30 10.78 1.51
CA ILE A 77 -7.56 10.75 0.75
C ILE A 77 -7.45 11.61 -0.51
N GLY A 78 -7.88 11.04 -1.64
CA GLY A 78 -7.83 11.67 -2.95
C GLY A 78 -6.46 11.60 -3.63
N VAL A 79 -5.45 10.99 -3.00
CA VAL A 79 -4.14 10.73 -3.60
C VAL A 79 -4.02 9.24 -3.93
N THR A 80 -3.69 8.96 -5.18
CA THR A 80 -3.51 7.60 -5.68
C THR A 80 -2.17 7.02 -5.21
N HIS A 81 -2.17 5.75 -4.78
CA HIS A 81 -0.94 5.04 -4.39
C HIS A 81 0.03 4.90 -5.58
N PRO A 82 1.37 4.97 -5.40
CA PRO A 82 2.34 4.91 -6.49
C PRO A 82 2.20 3.71 -7.44
N VAL A 83 1.78 2.55 -6.91
CA VAL A 83 1.47 1.34 -7.69
C VAL A 83 0.57 1.67 -8.89
N TRP A 84 -0.34 2.61 -8.73
CA TRP A 84 -1.32 3.06 -9.71
C TRP A 84 -0.93 4.37 -10.41
N ALA A 85 -0.07 5.19 -9.81
CA ALA A 85 0.29 6.51 -10.35
C ALA A 85 1.04 6.45 -11.70
N THR A 86 1.81 5.39 -11.92
CA THR A 86 2.62 5.19 -13.15
C THR A 86 2.03 4.18 -14.12
N VAL A 87 0.74 3.85 -13.98
CA VAL A 87 0.08 2.82 -14.80
C VAL A 87 -0.45 3.45 -16.09
N SER A 88 -0.10 2.88 -17.24
CA SER A 88 -0.71 3.25 -18.51
C SER A 88 -2.13 2.68 -18.61
N SER A 89 -2.97 3.22 -19.49
CA SER A 89 -4.32 2.70 -19.75
C SER A 89 -4.34 1.32 -20.44
N SER A 90 -3.19 0.68 -20.64
CA SER A 90 -3.12 -0.64 -21.26
C SER A 90 -3.60 -1.74 -20.31
N VAL A 91 -4.34 -2.72 -20.85
CA VAL A 91 -4.83 -3.87 -20.07
C VAL A 91 -3.68 -4.64 -19.41
N SER A 92 -2.53 -4.74 -20.09
CA SER A 92 -1.33 -5.40 -19.57
C SER A 92 -0.81 -4.70 -18.31
N ASP A 93 -0.67 -3.37 -18.33
CA ASP A 93 -0.14 -2.64 -17.18
C ASP A 93 -1.12 -2.60 -16.01
N ILE A 94 -2.42 -2.51 -16.29
CA ILE A 94 -3.46 -2.64 -15.27
C ILE A 94 -3.37 -4.01 -14.56
N ARG A 95 -3.19 -5.11 -15.31
CA ARG A 95 -3.03 -6.45 -14.71
C ARG A 95 -1.78 -6.56 -13.83
N LYS A 96 -0.66 -5.96 -14.25
CA LYS A 96 0.56 -5.91 -13.42
C LYS A 96 0.30 -5.13 -12.12
N ALA A 97 -0.38 -3.99 -12.21
CA ALA A 97 -0.71 -3.15 -11.05
C ALA A 97 -1.67 -3.85 -10.08
N ILE A 98 -2.69 -4.55 -10.59
CA ILE A 98 -3.60 -5.38 -9.78
C ILE A 98 -2.80 -6.44 -9.02
N THR A 99 -1.90 -7.14 -9.71
CA THR A 99 -1.09 -8.21 -9.12
C THR A 99 -0.23 -7.68 -7.98
N LYS A 100 0.50 -6.58 -8.22
CA LYS A 100 1.32 -5.96 -7.18
C LYS A 100 0.46 -5.41 -6.04
N SER A 101 -0.69 -4.80 -6.33
CA SER A 101 -1.63 -4.31 -5.31
C SER A 101 -2.13 -5.43 -4.41
N ARG A 102 -2.38 -6.63 -4.95
CA ARG A 102 -2.76 -7.80 -4.15
C ARG A 102 -1.65 -8.23 -3.19
N MET A 103 -0.40 -8.21 -3.65
CA MET A 103 0.76 -8.51 -2.80
C MET A 103 0.95 -7.46 -1.70
N LEU A 104 0.78 -6.18 -2.06
CA LEU A 104 0.85 -5.04 -1.14
C LEU A 104 -0.21 -5.09 -0.03
N THR A 105 -1.44 -5.48 -0.40
CA THR A 105 -2.59 -5.49 0.53
C THR A 105 -2.80 -6.84 1.24
N GLY A 106 -1.89 -7.80 1.05
CA GLY A 106 -2.01 -9.14 1.64
C GLY A 106 -3.18 -9.98 1.08
N THR A 107 -3.77 -9.56 -0.05
CA THR A 107 -4.87 -10.28 -0.72
C THR A 107 -4.37 -11.22 -1.82
N TYR A 108 -3.06 -11.34 -2.00
CA TYR A 108 -2.44 -12.33 -2.88
C TYR A 108 -2.53 -13.72 -2.24
N LEU A 109 -3.21 -14.65 -2.89
CA LEU A 109 -3.47 -15.99 -2.35
C LEU A 109 -2.24 -16.88 -2.46
N LEU A 110 -1.63 -17.17 -1.30
CA LEU A 110 -0.47 -18.04 -1.11
C LEU A 110 -0.87 -19.27 -0.29
N GLN A 111 -0.06 -20.34 -0.30
CA GLN A 111 -0.36 -21.53 0.52
C GLN A 111 -0.38 -21.21 2.02
N ALA A 112 0.49 -20.33 2.51
CA ALA A 112 0.44 -19.90 3.91
C ALA A 112 -0.92 -19.28 4.30
N HIS A 113 -1.54 -18.53 3.37
CA HIS A 113 -2.89 -17.99 3.57
C HIS A 113 -3.96 -19.08 3.53
N ARG A 114 -3.88 -20.00 2.57
CA ARG A 114 -4.82 -21.11 2.45
C ARG A 114 -4.78 -22.01 3.69
N HIS A 115 -3.60 -22.37 4.16
CA HIS A 115 -3.40 -23.13 5.39
C HIS A 115 -4.05 -22.44 6.61
N ARG A 116 -3.92 -21.11 6.71
CA ARG A 116 -4.46 -20.35 7.85
C ARG A 116 -5.98 -20.21 7.84
N PHE A 117 -6.62 -20.15 6.67
CA PHE A 117 -8.03 -19.76 6.55
C PHE A 117 -8.95 -20.82 5.96
N ASN A 118 -8.43 -21.88 5.35
CA ASN A 118 -9.27 -22.97 4.84
C ASN A 118 -9.70 -23.90 5.98
N GLN A 119 -10.93 -24.43 5.85
CA GLN A 119 -11.45 -25.43 6.78
C GLN A 119 -10.82 -26.82 6.56
N ALA A 120 -10.33 -27.09 5.35
CA ALA A 120 -9.60 -28.30 5.03
C ALA A 120 -8.11 -28.14 5.34
N GLU A 121 -7.45 -29.25 5.68
CA GLU A 121 -6.01 -29.29 5.86
C GLU A 121 -5.31 -29.00 4.52
N VAL A 122 -4.62 -27.86 4.46
CA VAL A 122 -3.82 -27.45 3.30
C VAL A 122 -2.37 -27.38 3.74
N ASP A 123 -1.47 -28.00 3.00
CA ASP A 123 -0.03 -27.90 3.23
C ASP A 123 0.46 -26.46 2.97
N PRO A 124 1.09 -25.77 3.95
CA PRO A 124 1.62 -24.42 3.75
C PRO A 124 2.85 -24.39 2.83
N ILE A 125 3.45 -25.53 2.51
CA ILE A 125 4.66 -25.62 1.69
C ILE A 125 4.41 -25.10 0.27
N CYS A 126 5.39 -24.39 -0.27
CA CYS A 126 5.39 -23.91 -1.64
C CYS A 126 5.18 -25.06 -2.65
N PRO A 127 4.10 -25.04 -3.45
CA PRO A 127 3.76 -26.14 -4.35
C PRO A 127 4.79 -26.30 -5.47
N ASN A 128 5.52 -25.21 -5.73
CA ASN A 128 6.49 -25.06 -6.80
C ASN A 128 7.85 -25.66 -6.45
N CYS A 129 8.44 -25.26 -5.32
CA CYS A 129 9.78 -25.72 -4.93
C CYS A 129 9.74 -26.86 -3.91
N ARG A 130 8.65 -26.99 -3.13
CA ARG A 130 8.46 -27.98 -2.07
C ARG A 130 9.53 -27.94 -0.96
N THR A 131 10.14 -26.77 -0.70
CA THR A 131 11.25 -26.65 0.28
C THR A 131 10.90 -25.90 1.56
N GLU A 132 10.11 -24.82 1.48
CA GLU A 132 9.69 -24.02 2.64
C GLU A 132 8.25 -23.52 2.44
N ASN A 133 7.66 -22.92 3.49
CA ASN A 133 6.32 -22.37 3.43
C ASN A 133 6.19 -21.30 2.33
N GLU A 134 5.06 -21.30 1.63
CA GLU A 134 4.77 -20.28 0.61
C GLU A 134 4.24 -19.01 1.26
N ASP A 135 5.17 -18.14 1.65
CA ASP A 135 4.86 -16.74 1.96
C ASP A 135 5.35 -15.79 0.86
N LEU A 136 5.01 -14.51 1.00
CA LEU A 136 5.35 -13.50 0.01
C LEU A 136 6.86 -13.31 -0.10
N CYS A 137 7.58 -13.41 1.02
CA CYS A 137 9.02 -13.23 1.05
C CYS A 137 9.71 -14.37 0.31
N HIS A 138 9.33 -15.63 0.56
CA HIS A 138 9.80 -16.81 -0.16
C HIS A 138 9.58 -16.65 -1.67
N VAL A 139 8.36 -16.34 -2.09
CA VAL A 139 8.00 -16.19 -3.50
C VAL A 139 8.82 -15.09 -4.18
N LEU A 140 9.01 -13.95 -3.53
CA LEU A 140 9.71 -12.81 -4.12
C LEU A 140 11.23 -12.87 -3.98
N THR A 141 11.82 -13.68 -3.09
CA THR A 141 13.27 -13.58 -2.80
C THR A 141 14.04 -14.88 -2.89
N THR A 142 13.49 -16.01 -2.42
CA THR A 142 14.29 -17.24 -2.25
C THR A 142 13.84 -18.41 -3.12
N CYS A 143 12.57 -18.49 -3.55
CA CYS A 143 12.04 -19.65 -4.26
C CYS A 143 12.88 -20.00 -5.50
N PRO A 144 13.51 -21.20 -5.58
CA PRO A 144 14.47 -21.53 -6.63
C PRO A 144 13.86 -21.55 -8.04
N LEU A 145 12.57 -21.88 -8.18
CA LEU A 145 11.89 -21.87 -9.48
C LEU A 145 11.82 -20.48 -10.15
N TYR A 146 11.98 -19.41 -9.37
CA TYR A 146 11.93 -18.05 -9.88
C TYR A 146 13.33 -17.42 -10.05
N MET A 147 14.40 -18.19 -9.91
CA MET A 147 15.78 -17.68 -9.96
C MET A 147 16.08 -16.93 -11.25
N ASN A 148 15.66 -17.46 -12.40
CA ASN A 148 15.89 -16.80 -13.69
C ASN A 148 15.16 -15.45 -13.80
N ILE A 149 13.94 -15.36 -13.24
CA ILE A 149 13.17 -14.11 -13.22
C ILE A 149 13.85 -13.10 -12.28
N ARG A 150 14.34 -13.54 -11.11
CA ARG A 150 15.13 -12.70 -10.21
C ARG A 150 16.38 -12.16 -10.90
N ILE A 151 17.19 -13.02 -11.51
CA ILE A 151 18.40 -12.57 -12.20
C ILE A 151 18.05 -11.53 -13.28
N ALA A 152 17.02 -11.79 -14.09
CA ALA A 152 16.64 -10.92 -15.20
C ALA A 152 16.03 -9.59 -14.77
N LEU A 153 15.20 -9.56 -13.73
CA LEU A 153 14.36 -8.41 -13.37
C LEU A 153 14.71 -7.77 -12.04
N TYR A 154 15.18 -8.53 -11.05
CA TYR A 154 15.63 -7.97 -9.77
C TYR A 154 17.02 -7.33 -9.88
N THR A 155 17.96 -7.92 -10.64
CA THR A 155 19.31 -7.35 -10.82
C THR A 155 19.27 -5.91 -11.35
N PRO A 156 18.47 -5.57 -12.38
CA PRO A 156 18.31 -4.18 -12.81
C PRO A 156 17.74 -3.27 -11.72
N ILE A 157 16.80 -3.75 -10.89
CA ILE A 157 16.23 -2.98 -9.77
C ILE A 157 17.33 -2.67 -8.76
N LYS A 158 18.10 -3.69 -8.33
CA LYS A 158 19.25 -3.52 -7.43
C LYS A 158 20.23 -2.51 -8.00
N ASN A 159 20.70 -2.71 -9.24
CA ASN A 159 21.72 -1.86 -9.85
C ASN A 159 21.25 -0.40 -9.96
N PHE A 160 19.98 -0.17 -10.29
CA PHE A 160 19.40 1.17 -10.31
C PHE A 160 19.43 1.82 -8.92
N ILE A 161 19.01 1.10 -7.88
CA ILE A 161 19.00 1.64 -6.51
C ILE A 161 20.42 1.88 -5.99
N VAL A 162 21.33 0.93 -6.20
CA VAL A 162 22.76 1.05 -5.85
C VAL A 162 23.39 2.28 -6.52
N SER A 163 23.04 2.58 -7.77
CA SER A 163 23.53 3.79 -8.45
C SER A 163 23.07 5.10 -7.80
N ILE A 164 22.05 5.05 -6.94
CA ILE A 164 21.48 6.21 -6.24
C ILE A 164 22.00 6.30 -4.80
N ILE A 165 22.07 5.17 -4.08
CA ILE A 165 22.35 5.16 -2.63
C ILE A 165 23.75 4.64 -2.26
N SER A 166 24.54 4.16 -3.23
CA SER A 166 25.80 3.41 -3.09
C SER A 166 25.65 1.96 -2.60
N GLU A 167 26.67 1.13 -2.86
CA GLU A 167 26.68 -0.29 -2.46
C GLU A 167 26.76 -0.47 -0.93
N SER A 168 27.40 0.44 -0.19
CA SER A 168 27.53 0.33 1.27
C SER A 168 26.18 0.55 1.97
N THR A 169 25.43 1.58 1.56
CA THR A 169 24.06 1.81 2.04
C THR A 169 23.15 0.65 1.64
N TRP A 170 23.32 0.13 0.43
CA TRP A 170 22.57 -1.05 -0.01
C TRP A 170 22.82 -2.26 0.91
N ALA A 171 24.09 -2.60 1.14
CA ALA A 171 24.48 -3.72 1.99
C ALA A 171 23.99 -3.57 3.43
N THR A 172 23.89 -2.34 3.93
CA THR A 172 23.39 -2.05 5.29
C THR A 172 21.89 -2.30 5.42
N HIS A 173 21.09 -1.84 4.44
CA HIS A 173 19.63 -1.83 4.56
C HIS A 173 18.91 -3.00 3.87
N PHE A 174 19.56 -3.65 2.90
CA PHE A 174 18.95 -4.72 2.09
C PHE A 174 19.74 -6.03 2.19
N SER A 175 20.28 -6.32 3.38
CA SER A 175 21.00 -7.56 3.70
C SER A 175 20.09 -8.76 3.94
N ASN A 176 18.85 -8.52 4.36
CA ASN A 176 17.87 -9.57 4.63
C ASN A 176 16.76 -9.61 3.57
N ARG A 177 16.10 -10.76 3.49
CA ARG A 177 15.07 -11.04 2.48
C ARG A 177 13.77 -10.27 2.75
N GLU A 178 13.49 -9.94 3.99
CA GLU A 178 12.29 -9.21 4.41
C GLU A 178 12.34 -7.77 3.88
N ALA A 179 13.48 -7.08 4.03
CA ALA A 179 13.71 -5.74 3.50
C ALA A 179 13.63 -5.71 1.97
N ILE A 180 14.17 -6.73 1.29
CA ILE A 180 14.06 -6.87 -0.17
C ILE A 180 12.60 -7.08 -0.58
N CYS A 181 11.86 -7.93 0.13
CA CYS A 181 10.44 -8.15 -0.11
C CYS A 181 9.65 -6.85 0.05
N THR A 182 9.87 -6.11 1.13
CA THR A 182 9.25 -4.80 1.37
C THR A 182 9.63 -3.81 0.27
N LEU A 183 10.89 -3.77 -0.17
CA LEU A 183 11.33 -2.85 -1.25
C LEU A 183 10.58 -3.11 -2.55
N ILE A 184 10.43 -4.40 -2.89
CA ILE A 184 9.74 -4.83 -4.11
C ILE A 184 8.25 -4.51 -4.04
N VAL A 185 7.63 -4.69 -2.88
CA VAL A 185 6.18 -4.54 -2.71
C VAL A 185 5.79 -3.08 -2.48
N ASP A 186 6.58 -2.34 -1.70
CA ASP A 186 6.37 -0.94 -1.35
C ASP A 186 7.69 -0.19 -1.09
N CYS A 187 8.24 0.41 -2.15
CA CYS A 187 9.47 1.20 -2.07
C CYS A 187 9.32 2.50 -1.24
N GLN A 188 8.11 2.96 -0.95
CA GLN A 188 7.91 4.20 -0.19
C GLN A 188 8.35 4.09 1.27
N SER A 189 8.28 2.89 1.85
CA SER A 189 8.76 2.62 3.20
C SER A 189 10.19 3.11 3.40
N PHE A 190 11.07 2.85 2.42
CA PHE A 190 12.48 3.26 2.43
C PHE A 190 12.68 4.75 2.12
N ALA A 191 11.76 5.38 1.38
CA ALA A 191 11.78 6.83 1.17
C ALA A 191 11.47 7.58 2.48
N ASN A 192 10.51 7.07 3.27
CA ASN A 192 10.15 7.65 4.55
C ASN A 192 11.26 7.53 5.59
N LEU A 193 12.09 6.49 5.47
CA LEU A 193 13.30 6.30 6.27
C LEU A 193 14.51 7.09 5.76
N ASN A 194 14.35 7.88 4.68
CA ASN A 194 15.43 8.60 4.00
C ASN A 194 16.57 7.70 3.48
N ILE A 195 16.30 6.41 3.25
CA ILE A 195 17.26 5.47 2.67
C ILE A 195 17.31 5.66 1.16
N ILE A 196 16.15 5.76 0.52
CA ILE A 196 16.00 6.10 -0.89
C ILE A 196 15.56 7.56 -0.98
N PRO A 197 16.11 8.37 -1.90
CA PRO A 197 15.66 9.74 -2.08
C PRO A 197 14.15 9.80 -2.34
N ASN A 198 13.45 10.68 -1.63
CA ASN A 198 12.02 10.93 -1.83
C ASN A 198 11.78 11.78 -3.09
N ASN A 199 12.17 11.24 -4.24
CA ASN A 199 12.03 11.84 -5.55
C ASN A 199 10.96 11.05 -6.35
N PRO A 200 9.88 11.69 -6.83
CA PRO A 200 8.79 11.01 -7.53
C PRO A 200 9.21 10.25 -8.79
N GLU A 201 10.22 10.73 -9.52
CA GLU A 201 10.72 10.07 -10.73
C GLU A 201 11.47 8.78 -10.37
N ILE A 202 12.34 8.85 -9.36
CA ILE A 202 13.08 7.69 -8.84
C ILE A 202 12.11 6.63 -8.32
N LEU A 203 11.18 7.04 -7.44
CA LEU A 203 10.19 6.13 -6.86
C LEU A 203 9.27 5.55 -7.95
N GLY A 204 8.82 6.37 -8.90
CA GLY A 204 8.01 5.92 -10.02
C GLY A 204 8.71 4.87 -10.89
N LYS A 205 10.03 5.01 -11.10
CA LYS A 205 10.84 4.04 -11.85
C LYS A 205 11.02 2.73 -11.09
N ILE A 206 11.38 2.79 -9.80
CA ILE A 206 11.48 1.58 -8.93
C ILE A 206 10.13 0.86 -8.90
N GLU A 207 9.05 1.61 -8.74
CA GLU A 207 7.68 1.10 -8.67
C GLU A 207 7.28 0.40 -9.97
N ASN A 208 7.60 0.99 -11.12
CA ASN A 208 7.34 0.36 -12.42
C ASN A 208 8.13 -0.94 -12.62
N MET A 209 9.43 -0.94 -12.30
CA MET A 209 10.29 -2.13 -12.45
C MET A 209 9.84 -3.27 -11.53
N SER A 210 9.55 -2.96 -10.27
CA SER A 210 9.07 -3.93 -9.29
C SER A 210 7.67 -4.45 -9.61
N ARG A 211 6.79 -3.63 -10.20
CA ARG A 211 5.49 -4.07 -10.71
C ARG A 211 5.62 -5.11 -11.83
N ILE A 212 6.55 -4.91 -12.77
CA ILE A 212 6.86 -5.90 -13.81
C ILE A 212 7.40 -7.19 -13.16
N TYR A 213 8.32 -7.06 -12.21
CA TYR A 213 8.87 -8.20 -11.45
C TYR A 213 7.78 -9.04 -10.79
N CYS A 214 6.91 -8.43 -9.98
CA CYS A 214 5.81 -9.12 -9.29
C CYS A 214 4.88 -9.86 -10.26
N TYR A 215 4.62 -9.27 -11.43
CA TYR A 215 3.74 -9.87 -12.43
C TYR A 215 4.37 -11.07 -13.13
N GLU A 216 5.66 -11.04 -13.47
CA GLU A 216 6.32 -12.19 -14.08
C GLU A 216 6.46 -13.36 -13.10
N ILE A 217 6.70 -13.08 -11.82
CA ILE A 217 6.62 -14.09 -10.75
C ILE A 217 5.21 -14.70 -10.69
N HIS A 218 4.17 -13.85 -10.69
CA HIS A 218 2.79 -14.31 -10.67
C HIS A 218 2.44 -15.20 -11.87
N LYS A 219 2.82 -14.80 -13.08
CA LYS A 219 2.62 -15.61 -14.30
C LYS A 219 3.30 -16.96 -14.19
N LYS A 220 4.56 -16.98 -13.73
CA LYS A 220 5.32 -18.23 -13.58
C LYS A 220 4.69 -19.14 -12.53
N ARG A 221 4.20 -18.59 -11.42
CA ARG A 221 3.47 -19.33 -10.40
C ARG A 221 2.21 -19.99 -10.95
N LEU A 222 1.38 -19.25 -11.68
CA LEU A 222 0.16 -19.81 -12.28
C LEU A 222 0.45 -20.90 -13.31
N SER A 223 1.56 -20.80 -14.05
CA SER A 223 1.92 -21.81 -15.06
C SER A 223 2.36 -23.16 -14.46
N ALA A 224 2.69 -23.20 -13.18
CA ALA A 224 3.15 -24.39 -12.48
C ALA A 224 2.06 -25.05 -11.62
N GLU A 225 0.85 -24.47 -11.56
CA GLU A 225 -0.32 -25.05 -10.89
C GLU A 225 -1.13 -25.99 -11.82
N ILE A 226 -0.54 -26.47 -12.93
CA ILE A 226 -1.08 -27.48 -13.85
C ILE A 226 -0.24 -28.75 -13.72
#